data_AF-T1II59-F1
#
_entry.id   AF-T1II59-F1
#
_cell.length_a   1.000
_cell.length_b   1.000
_cell.length_c   1.000
_cell.angle_alpha   90.00
_cell.angle_beta   90.00
_cell.angle_gamma   90.00
#
_symmetry.space_group_name_H-M   'P 1'
#
loop_
_entity.id
_entity.type
_entity.pdbx_description
1 polymer ?
#
loop_
_entity_poly.entity_id
_entity_poly.type
_entity_poly.pdbx_seq_one_letter_code
_entity_poly.pdbx_strand_id
1 'polypeptide(L)'
;MKIKPIKEKKVKQSLEDALNQIDVEELRSILLLDVQRFTDTPLVWLKDLVNYLNIKLNIQTKDVVFSGKPVDYPLSSVPVSLQSIIVDLFDKCPRAALQVFFEHLIVNCIDDEIKALPTFGHRIVMQSLAFTMPSIGQKSLEKFKQLRTQHQSRPSSCLTLLWAVGQCGHKDFSIGLKIWLEFLLPIMGIHSYSQYVIDYLDILFAAHSNVHSCNKILGIREFFTVLDVIFTHSSNLPTEQQKQLLSLYPKLKTVAL
;
A
#
# COMPACT_ATOMS: atom_id res chain seq x y z
N MET A 1 34.21 -41.70 14.48
CA MET A 1 33.53 -40.43 14.82
C MET A 1 32.79 -39.95 13.58
N LYS A 2 31.46 -40.06 13.51
CA LYS A 2 30.67 -39.57 12.36
C LYS A 2 30.10 -38.20 12.71
N ILE A 3 30.51 -37.18 11.96
CA ILE A 3 30.03 -35.79 12.07
C ILE A 3 28.56 -35.79 11.66
N LYS A 4 27.66 -35.40 12.58
CA LYS A 4 26.25 -35.13 12.25
C LYS A 4 26.18 -33.80 11.48
N PRO A 5 25.45 -33.73 10.35
CA PRO A 5 25.28 -32.47 9.66
C PRO A 5 24.34 -31.56 10.46
N ILE A 6 24.79 -30.33 10.72
CA ILE A 6 23.96 -29.24 11.23
C ILE A 6 22.92 -28.93 10.15
N LYS A 7 21.68 -29.35 10.37
CA LYS A 7 20.52 -28.83 9.63
C LYS A 7 19.94 -27.67 10.41
N GLU A 8 20.51 -26.49 10.28
CA GLU A 8 19.77 -25.26 10.57
C GLU A 8 18.77 -25.02 9.43
N LYS A 9 17.61 -25.67 9.52
CA LYS A 9 16.42 -25.13 8.88
C LYS A 9 16.00 -23.93 9.71
N LYS A 10 16.41 -22.72 9.32
CA LYS A 10 15.72 -21.49 9.75
C LYS A 10 14.24 -21.68 9.41
N VAL A 11 13.42 -21.95 10.42
CA VAL A 11 11.97 -21.94 10.29
C VAL A 11 11.64 -20.55 9.76
N LYS A 12 11.03 -20.49 8.58
CA LYS A 12 10.53 -19.22 8.04
C LYS A 12 9.39 -18.81 8.97
N GLN A 13 9.69 -17.92 9.91
CA GLN A 13 8.70 -17.33 10.80
C GLN A 13 7.64 -16.65 9.93
N SER A 14 6.37 -16.98 10.16
CA SER A 14 5.27 -16.29 9.48
C SER A 14 5.16 -14.85 9.99
N LEU A 15 4.48 -13.98 9.25
CA LEU A 15 4.23 -12.61 9.70
C LEU A 15 3.45 -12.63 11.01
N GLU A 16 2.45 -13.50 11.09
CA GLU A 16 1.57 -13.69 12.23
C GLU A 16 2.36 -14.11 13.48
N ASP A 17 3.28 -15.07 13.34
CA ASP A 17 4.15 -15.51 14.45
C ASP A 17 5.07 -14.39 14.93
N ALA A 18 5.61 -13.56 14.01
CA ALA A 18 6.46 -12.43 14.38
C ALA A 18 5.67 -11.30 15.05
N LEU A 19 4.47 -11.00 14.56
CA LEU A 19 3.59 -10.00 15.16
C LEU A 19 3.17 -10.39 16.58
N ASN A 20 2.89 -11.67 16.82
CA ASN A 20 2.52 -12.18 18.15
C ASN A 20 3.69 -12.17 19.15
N GLN A 21 4.93 -12.03 18.69
CA GLN A 21 6.11 -11.92 19.54
C GLN A 21 6.50 -10.46 19.86
N ILE A 22 5.80 -9.48 19.30
CA ILE A 22 6.02 -8.07 19.60
C ILE A 22 5.56 -7.79 21.03
N ASP A 23 6.47 -7.27 21.84
CA ASP A 23 6.13 -6.73 23.16
C ASP A 23 5.51 -5.33 22.99
N VAL A 24 4.19 -5.30 23.12
CA VAL A 24 3.37 -4.09 22.96
C VAL A 24 3.66 -3.06 24.05
N GLU A 25 4.01 -3.50 25.26
CA GLU A 25 4.32 -2.59 26.38
C GLU A 25 5.74 -2.02 26.28
N GLU A 26 6.71 -2.80 25.77
CA GLU A 26 8.03 -2.31 25.38
C GLU A 26 7.89 -1.19 24.33
N LEU A 27 7.16 -1.45 23.24
CA LEU A 27 6.94 -0.46 22.18
C LEU A 27 6.26 0.81 22.71
N ARG A 28 5.22 0.65 23.54
CA ARG A 28 4.52 1.78 24.16
C ARG A 28 5.45 2.63 25.01
N SER A 29 6.33 1.98 25.78
CA SER A 29 7.30 2.66 26.65
C SER A 29 8.34 3.43 25.85
N ILE A 30 8.86 2.84 24.77
CA ILE A 30 9.81 3.50 23.84
C ILE A 30 9.16 4.75 23.24
N LEU A 31 7.97 4.59 22.65
CA LEU A 31 7.29 5.71 22.00
C LEU A 31 6.92 6.80 23.00
N LEU A 32 6.50 6.46 24.22
CA LEU A 32 6.21 7.45 25.26
C LEU A 32 7.44 8.32 25.56
N LEU A 33 8.62 7.71 25.68
CA LEU A 33 9.87 8.43 25.90
C LEU A 33 10.24 9.31 24.70
N ASP A 34 10.03 8.84 23.48
CA ASP A 34 10.29 9.64 22.27
C ASP A 34 9.36 10.86 22.19
N VAL A 35 8.06 10.70 22.51
CA VAL A 35 7.09 11.81 22.58
C VAL A 35 7.58 12.88 23.56
N GLN A 36 8.02 12.46 24.74
CA GLN A 36 8.43 13.36 25.82
C GLN A 36 9.74 14.07 25.50
N ARG A 37 10.66 13.39 24.80
CA ARG A 37 11.98 13.92 24.46
C ARG A 37 11.98 14.78 23.20
N PHE A 38 11.12 14.46 22.24
CA PHE A 38 11.09 15.08 20.91
C PHE A 38 9.70 15.68 20.59
N THR A 39 9.13 16.42 21.54
CA THR A 39 7.77 16.98 21.47
C THR A 39 7.48 17.74 20.18
N ASP A 40 8.44 18.52 19.69
CA ASP A 40 8.28 19.37 18.49
C ASP A 40 8.78 18.69 17.21
N THR A 41 9.24 17.44 17.27
CA THR A 41 9.81 16.72 16.13
C THR A 41 9.05 15.42 15.85
N PRO A 42 7.79 15.52 15.39
CA PRO A 42 6.93 14.36 15.23
C PRO A 42 7.32 13.42 14.08
N LEU A 43 8.48 13.59 13.45
CA LEU A 43 8.99 12.59 12.50
C LEU A 43 9.92 11.58 13.18
N VAL A 44 10.42 11.87 14.38
CA VAL A 44 11.36 11.00 15.11
C VAL A 44 10.61 9.75 15.63
N TRP A 45 9.64 9.94 16.51
CA TRP A 45 8.79 8.87 17.05
C TRP A 45 8.09 7.99 15.97
N LEU A 46 7.70 8.57 14.83
CA LEU A 46 7.09 7.85 13.70
C LEU A 46 8.12 6.96 12.99
N LYS A 47 9.36 7.43 12.84
CA LYS A 47 10.46 6.64 12.30
C LYS A 47 10.92 5.56 13.27
N ASP A 48 10.92 5.84 14.57
CA ASP A 48 11.29 4.86 15.60
C ASP A 48 10.25 3.73 15.69
N LEU A 49 8.94 4.04 15.58
CA LEU A 49 7.89 3.03 15.39
C LEU A 49 8.21 2.09 14.22
N VAL A 50 8.48 2.66 13.04
CA VAL A 50 8.76 1.88 11.82
C VAL A 50 10.03 1.04 11.97
N ASN A 51 11.08 1.62 12.54
CA ASN A 51 12.35 0.95 12.75
C ASN A 51 12.20 -0.22 13.74
N TYR A 52 11.50 0.00 14.86
CA TYR A 52 11.18 -1.07 15.81
C TYR A 52 10.45 -2.22 15.12
N LEU A 53 9.41 -1.91 14.33
CA LEU A 53 8.66 -2.92 13.59
C LEU A 53 9.52 -3.64 12.55
N ASN A 54 10.37 -2.96 11.78
CA ASN A 54 11.27 -3.61 10.81
C ASN A 54 12.30 -4.52 11.50
N ILE A 55 12.80 -4.16 12.69
CA ILE A 55 13.70 -5.00 13.48
C ILE A 55 13.00 -6.27 13.94
N LYS A 56 11.79 -6.16 14.50
CA LYS A 56 11.02 -7.32 15.00
C LYS A 56 10.44 -8.17 13.86
N LEU A 57 10.06 -7.55 12.75
CA LEU A 57 9.48 -8.18 11.57
C LEU A 57 10.53 -8.39 10.47
N ASN A 58 11.66 -9.02 10.83
CA ASN A 58 12.74 -9.35 9.91
C ASN A 58 12.38 -10.55 9.01
N ILE A 59 11.37 -10.35 8.17
CA ILE A 59 10.84 -11.33 7.24
C ILE A 59 11.04 -10.78 5.83
N GLN A 60 11.62 -11.61 4.95
CA GLN A 60 11.71 -11.27 3.54
C GLN A 60 10.44 -11.66 2.80
N THR A 61 9.81 -10.70 2.12
CA THR A 61 8.74 -10.98 1.15
C THR A 61 9.31 -10.99 -0.27
N LYS A 62 8.90 -11.97 -1.07
CA LYS A 62 9.17 -11.99 -2.52
C LYS A 62 8.07 -11.31 -3.32
N ASP A 63 6.87 -11.27 -2.76
CA ASP A 63 5.72 -10.62 -3.38
C ASP A 63 5.46 -9.31 -2.63
N VAL A 64 5.61 -8.20 -3.35
CA VAL A 64 5.47 -6.85 -2.82
C VAL A 64 4.04 -6.34 -2.80
N VAL A 65 3.12 -7.05 -3.48
CA VAL A 65 1.69 -6.70 -3.52
C VAL A 65 0.81 -7.73 -2.82
N PHE A 66 1.41 -8.80 -2.30
CA PHE A 66 0.76 -9.84 -1.51
C PHE A 66 -0.38 -10.56 -2.24
N SER A 67 -0.12 -10.96 -3.49
CA SER A 67 -1.07 -11.69 -4.33
C SER A 67 -1.60 -12.93 -3.63
N GLY A 68 -2.92 -13.11 -3.64
CA GLY A 68 -3.59 -14.24 -2.98
C GLY A 68 -3.74 -14.12 -1.45
N LYS A 69 -3.30 -13.01 -0.84
CA LYS A 69 -3.64 -12.67 0.55
C LYS A 69 -4.94 -11.85 0.61
N PRO A 70 -5.56 -11.72 1.79
CA PRO A 70 -6.67 -10.79 2.00
C PRO A 70 -6.31 -9.36 1.54
N VAL A 71 -7.31 -8.62 1.08
CA VAL A 71 -7.15 -7.26 0.52
C VAL A 71 -6.56 -6.24 1.49
N ASP A 72 -6.73 -6.48 2.79
CA ASP A 72 -6.26 -5.66 3.90
C ASP A 72 -4.96 -6.21 4.54
N TYR A 73 -4.33 -7.22 3.94
CA TYR A 73 -3.01 -7.69 4.34
C TYR A 73 -1.93 -6.64 3.96
N PRO A 74 -0.87 -6.45 4.78
CA PRO A 74 -0.54 -7.14 6.03
C PRO A 74 -1.28 -6.64 7.27
N LEU A 75 -2.01 -5.52 7.20
CA LEU A 75 -2.65 -4.92 8.37
C LEU A 75 -3.67 -5.86 9.04
N SER A 76 -4.38 -6.71 8.30
CA SER A 76 -5.30 -7.70 8.90
C SER A 76 -4.63 -8.75 9.78
N SER A 77 -3.34 -8.99 9.61
CA SER A 77 -2.58 -9.88 10.49
C SER A 77 -2.10 -9.18 11.77
N VAL A 78 -2.22 -7.86 11.88
CA VAL A 78 -1.71 -7.07 13.00
C VAL A 78 -2.66 -7.15 14.20
N PRO A 79 -2.18 -7.55 15.40
CA PRO A 79 -3.00 -7.57 16.61
C PRO A 79 -3.62 -6.20 16.91
N VAL A 80 -4.87 -6.19 17.40
CA VAL A 80 -5.62 -4.96 17.69
C VAL A 80 -4.88 -4.04 18.66
N SER A 81 -4.18 -4.62 19.65
CA SER A 81 -3.36 -3.87 20.61
C SER A 81 -2.22 -3.08 19.93
N LEU A 82 -1.58 -3.66 18.93
CA LEU A 82 -0.53 -3.00 18.15
C LEU A 82 -1.12 -1.97 17.19
N GLN A 83 -2.26 -2.26 16.56
CA GLN A 83 -2.97 -1.28 15.72
C GLN A 83 -3.37 -0.03 16.52
N SER A 84 -3.86 -0.21 17.76
CA SER A 84 -4.22 0.90 18.65
C SER A 84 -3.02 1.83 18.88
N ILE A 85 -1.84 1.27 19.20
CA ILE A 85 -0.63 2.09 19.41
C ILE A 85 -0.28 2.92 18.17
N ILE A 86 -0.37 2.31 16.98
CA ILE A 86 -0.05 2.98 15.71
C ILE A 86 -1.01 4.16 15.48
N VAL A 87 -2.32 3.93 15.66
CA VAL A 87 -3.34 4.97 15.45
C VAL A 87 -3.24 6.06 16.53
N ASP A 88 -3.06 5.70 17.79
CA ASP A 88 -2.87 6.64 18.91
C ASP A 88 -1.64 7.55 18.68
N LEU A 89 -0.61 7.05 18.00
CA LEU A 89 0.55 7.85 17.62
C LEU A 89 0.22 8.85 16.51
N PHE A 90 -0.59 8.44 15.52
CA PHE A 90 -1.04 9.35 14.46
C PHE A 90 -1.89 10.50 15.01
N ASP A 91 -2.75 10.23 15.98
CA ASP A 91 -3.62 11.25 16.59
C ASP A 91 -2.84 12.35 17.32
N LYS A 92 -1.61 12.06 17.75
CA LYS A 92 -0.69 13.03 18.37
C LYS A 92 0.12 13.84 17.34
N CYS A 93 0.07 13.47 16.06
CA CYS A 93 0.85 14.10 15.01
C CYS A 93 0.05 15.17 14.25
N PRO A 94 0.66 16.33 13.93
CA PRO A 94 0.07 17.25 12.97
C PRO A 94 -0.14 16.58 11.60
N ARG A 95 -1.28 16.85 10.94
CA ARG A 95 -1.59 16.28 9.61
C ARG A 95 -0.50 16.56 8.57
N ALA A 96 0.15 17.72 8.64
CA ALA A 96 1.26 18.06 7.75
C ALA A 96 2.50 17.16 7.97
N ALA A 97 2.79 16.79 9.22
CA ALA A 97 3.86 15.86 9.53
C ALA A 97 3.54 14.45 9.02
N LEU A 98 2.30 13.98 9.19
CA LEU A 98 1.85 12.70 8.65
C LEU A 98 1.94 12.65 7.12
N GLN A 99 1.59 13.75 6.42
CA GLN A 99 1.74 13.87 4.97
C GLN A 99 3.19 13.63 4.52
N VAL A 100 4.14 14.34 5.12
CA VAL A 100 5.57 14.19 4.82
C VAL A 100 6.07 12.80 5.21
N PHE A 101 5.60 12.26 6.33
CA PHE A 101 5.95 10.93 6.79
C PHE A 101 5.51 9.83 5.82
N PHE A 102 4.29 9.92 5.26
CA PHE A 102 3.80 8.96 4.28
C PHE A 102 4.67 8.91 3.03
N GLU A 103 5.14 10.06 2.55
CA GLU A 103 6.11 10.12 1.45
C GLU A 103 7.44 9.45 1.81
N HIS A 104 7.94 9.70 3.02
CA HIS A 104 9.16 9.05 3.52
C HIS A 104 9.00 7.53 3.68
N LEU A 105 7.85 7.04 4.15
CA LEU A 105 7.58 5.61 4.25
C LEU A 105 7.74 4.92 2.90
N ILE A 106 7.21 5.52 1.83
CA ILE A 106 7.26 4.94 0.49
C ILE A 106 8.70 4.91 -0.03
N VAL A 107 9.40 6.04 0.03
CA VAL A 107 10.79 6.14 -0.45
C VAL A 107 11.69 5.19 0.33
N ASN A 108 11.61 5.20 1.66
CA ASN A 108 12.42 4.32 2.51
C ASN A 108 12.07 2.85 2.32
N CYS A 109 10.80 2.50 2.12
CA CYS A 109 10.41 1.12 1.83
C CYS A 109 11.06 0.62 0.53
N ILE A 110 11.08 1.45 -0.52
CA ILE A 110 11.72 1.11 -1.79
C ILE A 110 13.24 0.98 -1.62
N ASP A 111 13.87 1.91 -0.91
CA ASP A 111 15.32 1.88 -0.66
C ASP A 111 15.73 0.65 0.17
N ASP A 112 14.97 0.33 1.21
CA ASP A 112 15.20 -0.83 2.06
C ASP A 112 14.98 -2.13 1.28
N GLU A 113 13.97 -2.18 0.41
CA GLU A 113 13.75 -3.31 -0.49
C GLU A 113 14.92 -3.54 -1.45
N ILE A 114 15.45 -2.46 -2.06
CA ILE A 114 16.64 -2.54 -2.93
C ILE A 114 17.87 -3.06 -2.17
N LYS A 115 18.00 -2.69 -0.89
CA LYS A 115 19.07 -3.16 0.01
C LYS A 115 18.79 -4.52 0.63
N ALA A 116 17.67 -5.17 0.29
CA ALA A 116 17.19 -6.42 0.88
C ALA A 116 17.04 -6.37 2.42
N LEU A 117 16.66 -5.20 2.94
CA LEU A 117 16.33 -4.95 4.34
C LEU A 117 14.84 -5.22 4.61
N PRO A 118 14.45 -5.42 5.90
CA PRO A 118 13.05 -5.64 6.26
C PRO A 118 12.16 -4.45 5.92
N THR A 119 10.97 -4.70 5.36
CA THR A 119 10.03 -3.65 4.94
C THR A 119 8.63 -3.76 5.56
N PHE A 120 8.36 -4.78 6.37
CA PHE A 120 7.01 -4.98 6.93
C PHE A 120 6.56 -3.85 7.86
N GLY A 121 7.48 -3.23 8.62
CA GLY A 121 7.19 -2.06 9.43
C GLY A 121 6.73 -0.87 8.58
N HIS A 122 7.41 -0.60 7.46
CA HIS A 122 6.96 0.43 6.51
C HIS A 122 5.56 0.13 5.98
N ARG A 123 5.33 -1.12 5.53
CA ARG A 123 4.08 -1.54 4.89
C ARG A 123 2.88 -1.48 5.84
N ILE A 124 3.04 -1.95 7.08
CA ILE A 124 1.98 -1.92 8.10
C ILE A 124 1.62 -0.47 8.46
N VAL A 125 2.62 0.36 8.78
CA VAL A 125 2.38 1.75 9.20
C VAL A 125 1.80 2.57 8.05
N MET A 126 2.28 2.35 6.83
CA MET A 126 1.78 3.00 5.62
C MET A 126 0.33 2.63 5.31
N GLN A 127 -0.02 1.33 5.37
CA GLN A 127 -1.39 0.88 5.15
C GLN A 127 -2.33 1.40 6.24
N SER A 128 -1.90 1.36 7.52
CA SER A 128 -2.65 1.91 8.64
C SER A 128 -2.91 3.42 8.48
N LEU A 129 -1.89 4.18 8.07
CA LEU A 129 -2.01 5.62 7.82
C LEU A 129 -2.93 5.92 6.64
N ALA A 130 -2.83 5.15 5.54
CA ALA A 130 -3.70 5.29 4.38
C ALA A 130 -5.17 4.96 4.71
N PHE A 131 -5.43 3.99 5.59
CA PHE A 131 -6.79 3.65 6.03
C PHE A 131 -7.37 4.70 6.98
N THR A 132 -6.53 5.27 7.85
CA THR A 132 -6.92 6.31 8.81
C THR A 132 -7.12 7.66 8.12
N MET A 133 -6.30 7.96 7.12
CA MET A 133 -6.31 9.22 6.38
C MET A 133 -6.20 9.01 4.86
N PRO A 134 -7.25 8.52 4.19
CA PRO A 134 -7.28 8.30 2.73
C PRO A 134 -6.80 9.49 1.88
N SER A 135 -7.14 10.73 2.31
CA SER A 135 -6.77 11.96 1.57
C SER A 135 -5.27 12.22 1.44
N ILE A 136 -4.43 11.50 2.20
CA ILE A 136 -2.97 11.65 2.19
C ILE A 136 -2.38 11.32 0.82
N GLY A 137 -2.88 10.28 0.14
CA GLY A 137 -2.40 9.87 -1.18
C GLY A 137 -2.69 10.92 -2.26
N GLN A 138 -3.83 11.60 -2.14
CA GLN A 138 -4.28 12.59 -3.12
C GLN A 138 -3.42 13.87 -3.09
N LYS A 139 -3.03 14.33 -1.89
CA LYS A 139 -2.26 15.57 -1.73
C LYS A 139 -0.85 15.50 -2.32
N SER A 140 -0.26 14.30 -2.35
CA SER A 140 1.09 14.07 -2.89
C SER A 140 1.08 13.33 -4.23
N LEU A 141 -0.07 13.27 -4.91
CA LEU A 141 -0.24 12.46 -6.11
C LEU A 141 0.72 12.84 -7.25
N GLU A 142 0.98 14.13 -7.44
CA GLU A 142 1.95 14.61 -8.45
C GLU A 142 3.38 14.15 -8.14
N LYS A 143 3.78 14.17 -6.86
CA LYS A 143 5.09 13.64 -6.43
C LYS A 143 5.17 12.13 -6.67
N PHE A 144 4.09 11.39 -6.39
CA PHE A 144 4.05 9.96 -6.65
C PHE A 144 4.09 9.65 -8.16
N LYS A 145 3.41 10.44 -9.01
CA LYS A 145 3.50 10.30 -10.48
C LYS A 145 4.95 10.44 -10.96
N GLN A 146 5.70 11.41 -10.44
CA GLN A 146 7.13 11.57 -10.74
C GLN A 146 7.95 10.36 -10.29
N LEU A 147 7.73 9.90 -9.05
CA LEU A 147 8.43 8.74 -8.48
C LEU A 147 8.11 7.44 -9.28
N ARG A 148 6.87 7.28 -9.74
CA ARG A 148 6.47 6.16 -10.61
C ARG A 148 7.26 6.16 -11.91
N THR A 149 7.41 7.30 -12.57
CA THR A 149 8.23 7.41 -13.78
C THR A 149 9.69 7.05 -13.51
N GLN A 150 10.24 7.43 -12.35
CA GLN A 150 11.63 7.10 -11.96
C GLN A 150 11.84 5.59 -11.74
N HIS A 151 10.86 4.91 -11.14
CA HIS A 151 10.96 3.47 -10.82
C HIS A 151 10.31 2.55 -11.85
N GLN A 152 9.73 3.07 -12.94
CA GLN A 152 8.96 2.30 -13.93
C GLN A 152 9.76 1.16 -14.59
N SER A 153 11.09 1.29 -14.68
CA SER A 153 11.98 0.27 -15.22
C SER A 153 12.35 -0.84 -14.21
N ARG A 154 11.93 -0.70 -12.95
CA ARG A 154 12.22 -1.62 -11.84
C ARG A 154 10.89 -2.19 -11.29
N PRO A 155 10.40 -3.33 -11.81
CA PRO A 155 9.07 -3.83 -11.50
C PRO A 155 8.74 -3.92 -10.00
N SER A 156 9.66 -4.43 -9.19
CA SER A 156 9.44 -4.60 -7.74
C SER A 156 9.24 -3.25 -7.03
N SER A 157 10.16 -2.31 -7.24
CA SER A 157 10.08 -0.96 -6.66
C SER A 157 8.85 -0.18 -7.13
N CYS A 158 8.52 -0.28 -8.43
CA CYS A 158 7.32 0.34 -8.97
C CYS A 158 6.07 -0.29 -8.33
N LEU A 159 5.95 -1.61 -8.28
CA LEU A 159 4.82 -2.29 -7.65
C LEU A 159 4.67 -1.94 -6.16
N THR A 160 5.76 -1.80 -5.40
CA THR A 160 5.71 -1.30 -4.02
C THR A 160 5.10 0.10 -3.95
N LEU A 161 5.48 1.01 -4.85
CA LEU A 161 4.88 2.33 -4.95
C LEU A 161 3.39 2.27 -5.33
N LEU A 162 3.02 1.46 -6.32
CA LEU A 162 1.62 1.31 -6.73
C LEU A 162 0.75 0.77 -5.59
N TRP A 163 1.26 -0.26 -4.91
CA TRP A 163 0.61 -0.85 -3.73
C TRP A 163 0.43 0.15 -2.61
N ALA A 164 1.46 0.91 -2.29
CA ALA A 164 1.47 1.93 -1.26
C ALA A 164 0.40 3.01 -1.48
N VAL A 165 0.41 3.64 -2.66
CA VAL A 165 -0.53 4.71 -3.01
C VAL A 165 -1.95 4.12 -3.12
N GLY A 166 -2.08 2.91 -3.66
CA GLY A 166 -3.35 2.20 -3.79
C GLY A 166 -4.09 2.04 -2.46
N GLN A 167 -3.38 1.86 -1.34
CA GLN A 167 -4.01 1.69 -0.01
C GLN A 167 -4.95 2.84 0.36
N CYS A 168 -4.70 4.06 -0.14
CA CYS A 168 -5.53 5.22 0.13
C CYS A 168 -6.97 5.10 -0.42
N GLY A 169 -7.20 4.22 -1.40
CA GLY A 169 -8.53 3.99 -1.97
C GLY A 169 -9.37 2.94 -1.23
N HIS A 170 -8.80 2.24 -0.26
CA HIS A 170 -9.48 1.06 0.32
C HIS A 170 -10.69 1.42 1.19
N LYS A 171 -10.65 2.60 1.85
CA LYS A 171 -11.74 3.11 2.70
C LYS A 171 -12.55 4.24 2.06
N ASP A 172 -12.14 4.69 0.87
CA ASP A 172 -12.79 5.79 0.15
C ASP A 172 -12.77 5.52 -1.35
N PHE A 173 -13.95 5.19 -1.89
CA PHE A 173 -14.13 4.88 -3.30
C PHE A 173 -13.74 6.04 -4.22
N SER A 174 -14.04 7.28 -3.83
CA SER A 174 -13.75 8.46 -4.66
C SER A 174 -12.25 8.66 -4.79
N ILE A 175 -11.53 8.52 -3.68
CA ILE A 175 -10.06 8.62 -3.66
C ILE A 175 -9.45 7.46 -4.45
N GLY A 176 -9.93 6.24 -4.24
CA GLY A 176 -9.44 5.06 -4.95
C GLY A 176 -9.64 5.15 -6.46
N LEU A 177 -10.81 5.59 -6.91
CA LEU A 177 -11.09 5.74 -8.33
C LEU A 177 -10.21 6.82 -8.96
N LYS A 178 -10.00 7.94 -8.27
CA LYS A 178 -9.09 9.00 -8.73
C LYS A 178 -7.65 8.51 -8.84
N ILE A 179 -7.15 7.78 -7.84
CA ILE A 179 -5.83 7.15 -7.88
C ILE A 179 -5.75 6.18 -9.05
N TRP A 180 -6.77 5.36 -9.27
CA TRP A 180 -6.77 4.44 -10.40
C TRP A 180 -6.67 5.19 -11.74
N LEU A 181 -7.50 6.21 -11.98
CA LEU A 181 -7.52 6.97 -13.22
C LEU A 181 -6.21 7.74 -13.48
N GLU A 182 -5.71 8.44 -12.47
CA GLU A 182 -4.60 9.37 -12.66
C GLU A 182 -3.22 8.72 -12.46
N PHE A 183 -3.16 7.65 -11.66
CA PHE A 183 -1.91 7.07 -11.19
C PHE A 183 -1.69 5.61 -11.60
N LEU A 184 -2.73 4.79 -11.75
CA LEU A 184 -2.57 3.39 -12.16
C LEU A 184 -2.82 3.18 -13.65
N LEU A 185 -3.88 3.76 -14.20
CA LEU A 185 -4.30 3.63 -15.59
C LEU A 185 -3.19 3.96 -16.60
N PRO A 186 -2.36 5.01 -16.43
CA PRO A 186 -1.33 5.36 -17.42
C PRO A 186 -0.25 4.30 -17.63
N ILE A 187 -0.09 3.34 -16.71
CA ILE A 187 0.90 2.26 -16.80
C ILE A 187 0.26 0.89 -17.04
N MET A 188 -1.07 0.82 -17.20
CA MET A 188 -1.81 -0.43 -17.37
C MET A 188 -1.33 -1.22 -18.60
N GLY A 189 -0.91 -0.55 -19.68
CA GLY A 189 -0.42 -1.20 -20.89
C GLY A 189 0.93 -1.91 -20.73
N ILE A 190 1.59 -1.81 -19.58
CA ILE A 190 2.85 -2.50 -19.30
C ILE A 190 2.56 -3.82 -18.60
N HIS A 191 2.98 -4.92 -19.22
CA HIS A 191 2.71 -6.29 -18.76
C HIS A 191 3.07 -6.54 -17.28
N SER A 192 4.15 -5.94 -16.77
CA SER A 192 4.57 -6.11 -15.38
C SER A 192 3.61 -5.50 -14.34
N TYR A 193 2.71 -4.61 -14.77
CA TYR A 193 1.82 -3.85 -13.88
C TYR A 193 0.33 -4.08 -14.18
N SER A 194 0.01 -4.51 -15.40
CA SER A 194 -1.37 -4.68 -15.87
C SER A 194 -2.25 -5.48 -14.91
N GLN A 195 -1.75 -6.61 -14.38
CA GLN A 195 -2.50 -7.43 -13.43
C GLN A 195 -2.88 -6.63 -12.18
N TYR A 196 -1.88 -6.00 -11.54
CA TYR A 196 -2.09 -5.22 -10.34
C TYR A 196 -3.09 -4.06 -10.57
N VAL A 197 -2.97 -3.36 -11.70
CA VAL A 197 -3.86 -2.23 -12.03
C VAL A 197 -5.31 -2.66 -12.20
N ILE A 198 -5.55 -3.84 -12.77
CA ILE A 198 -6.91 -4.38 -12.97
C ILE A 198 -7.46 -4.95 -11.66
N ASP A 199 -6.65 -5.71 -10.92
CA ASP A 199 -7.04 -6.26 -9.61
C ASP A 199 -7.37 -5.16 -8.62
N TYR A 200 -6.63 -4.06 -8.63
CA TYR A 200 -6.94 -2.88 -7.82
C TYR A 200 -8.37 -2.38 -8.07
N LEU A 201 -8.77 -2.26 -9.33
CA LEU A 201 -10.10 -1.77 -9.68
C LEU A 201 -11.19 -2.75 -9.24
N ASP A 202 -10.97 -4.05 -9.40
CA ASP A 202 -11.92 -5.06 -8.95
C ASP A 202 -12.09 -5.05 -7.43
N ILE A 203 -10.97 -4.99 -6.69
CA ILE A 203 -10.96 -4.85 -5.22
C ILE A 203 -11.70 -3.57 -4.81
N LEU A 204 -11.46 -2.45 -5.49
CA LEU A 204 -12.10 -1.17 -5.19
C LEU A 204 -13.63 -1.27 -5.31
N PHE A 205 -14.13 -1.87 -6.39
CA PHE A 205 -15.57 -2.09 -6.58
C PHE A 205 -16.15 -3.11 -5.60
N ALA A 206 -15.41 -4.18 -5.28
CA ALA A 206 -15.85 -5.20 -4.33
C ALA A 206 -15.98 -4.63 -2.90
N ALA A 207 -15.05 -3.76 -2.49
CA ALA A 207 -15.07 -3.12 -1.18
C ALA A 207 -16.19 -2.09 -1.01
N HIS A 208 -16.74 -1.56 -2.11
CA HIS A 208 -17.71 -0.47 -2.10
C HIS A 208 -18.99 -0.85 -2.86
N SER A 209 -19.76 -1.80 -2.33
CA SER A 209 -20.97 -2.32 -2.98
C SER A 209 -22.08 -1.29 -3.25
N ASN A 210 -22.08 -0.15 -2.54
CA ASN A 210 -23.07 0.94 -2.70
C ASN A 210 -22.63 2.04 -3.70
N VAL A 211 -22.02 1.64 -4.83
CA VAL A 211 -21.53 2.57 -5.87
C VAL A 211 -22.64 3.49 -6.42
N HIS A 212 -23.91 3.10 -6.32
CA HIS A 212 -25.05 3.91 -6.78
C HIS A 212 -25.21 5.27 -6.06
N SER A 213 -24.61 5.42 -4.87
CA SER A 213 -24.57 6.71 -4.15
C SER A 213 -23.45 7.63 -4.65
N CYS A 214 -22.56 7.12 -5.50
CA CYS A 214 -21.37 7.76 -6.03
C CYS A 214 -21.54 8.21 -7.50
N ASN A 215 -22.78 8.39 -7.96
CA ASN A 215 -23.06 8.89 -9.31
C ASN A 215 -22.32 10.22 -9.55
N LYS A 216 -21.67 10.35 -10.71
CA LYS A 216 -20.89 11.52 -11.16
C LYS A 216 -19.52 11.73 -10.52
N ILE A 217 -18.93 10.73 -9.85
CA ILE A 217 -17.51 10.83 -9.46
C ILE A 217 -16.62 10.81 -10.70
N LEU A 218 -16.98 10.03 -11.72
CA LEU A 218 -16.27 9.97 -12.98
C LEU A 218 -16.88 10.97 -13.96
N GLY A 219 -16.12 11.99 -14.35
CA GLY A 219 -16.53 12.89 -15.41
C GLY A 219 -16.52 12.20 -16.78
N ILE A 220 -17.27 12.77 -17.73
CA ILE A 220 -17.38 12.24 -19.10
C ILE A 220 -16.00 12.13 -19.77
N ARG A 221 -15.10 13.09 -19.51
CA ARG A 221 -13.75 13.10 -20.08
C ARG A 221 -12.89 11.95 -19.54
N GLU A 222 -12.94 11.72 -18.23
CA GLU A 222 -12.24 10.61 -17.59
C GLU A 222 -12.81 9.28 -18.08
N PHE A 223 -14.13 9.19 -18.28
CA PHE A 223 -14.77 8.01 -18.86
C PHE A 223 -14.31 7.74 -20.30
N PHE A 224 -14.22 8.76 -21.16
CA PHE A 224 -13.64 8.58 -22.51
C PHE A 224 -12.17 8.16 -22.47
N THR A 225 -11.39 8.69 -21.53
CA THR A 225 -9.99 8.27 -21.35
C THR A 225 -9.92 6.77 -21.01
N VAL A 226 -10.83 6.30 -20.14
CA VAL A 226 -10.96 4.88 -19.81
C VAL A 226 -11.36 4.06 -21.03
N LEU A 227 -12.32 4.53 -21.84
CA LEU A 227 -12.73 3.87 -23.09
C LEU A 227 -11.55 3.75 -24.08
N ASP A 228 -10.79 4.82 -24.30
CA ASP A 228 -9.64 4.81 -25.20
C ASP A 228 -8.57 3.80 -24.71
N VAL A 229 -8.34 3.69 -23.41
CA VAL A 229 -7.42 2.68 -22.88
C VAL A 229 -7.99 1.26 -23.07
N ILE A 230 -9.26 1.03 -22.70
CA ILE A 230 -9.91 -0.28 -22.81
C ILE A 230 -9.98 -0.76 -24.26
N PHE A 231 -10.26 0.11 -25.22
CA PHE A 231 -10.54 -0.29 -26.60
C PHE A 231 -9.37 -0.06 -27.58
N THR A 232 -8.43 0.82 -27.26
CA THR A 232 -7.23 1.06 -28.09
C THR A 232 -5.99 0.34 -27.55
N HIS A 233 -5.85 0.17 -26.24
CA HIS A 233 -4.67 -0.44 -25.61
C HIS A 233 -4.89 -1.89 -25.17
N SER A 234 -6.11 -2.43 -25.25
CA SER A 234 -6.38 -3.85 -24.97
C SER A 234 -5.60 -4.81 -25.86
N SER A 235 -5.13 -4.37 -27.02
CA SER A 235 -4.25 -5.15 -27.90
C SER A 235 -2.89 -5.46 -27.27
N ASN A 236 -2.43 -4.65 -26.30
CA ASN A 236 -1.18 -4.86 -25.57
C ASN A 236 -1.37 -5.66 -24.28
N LEU A 237 -2.61 -5.95 -23.88
CA LEU A 237 -2.92 -6.72 -22.69
C LEU A 237 -3.03 -8.21 -23.01
N PRO A 238 -2.52 -9.09 -22.14
CA PRO A 238 -2.88 -10.51 -22.12
C PRO A 238 -4.40 -10.73 -22.17
N THR A 239 -4.83 -11.76 -22.90
CA THR A 239 -6.26 -12.07 -23.13
C THR A 239 -7.09 -12.16 -21.86
N GLU A 240 -6.57 -12.76 -20.80
CA GLU A 240 -7.30 -12.90 -19.52
C GLU A 240 -7.49 -11.54 -18.82
N GLN A 241 -6.49 -10.67 -18.87
CA GLN A 241 -6.57 -9.32 -18.33
C GLN A 241 -7.54 -8.45 -19.13
N GLN A 242 -7.58 -8.61 -20.45
CA GLN A 242 -8.58 -7.96 -21.29
C GLN A 242 -10.00 -8.38 -20.89
N LYS A 243 -10.24 -9.68 -20.69
CA LYS A 243 -11.55 -10.20 -20.25
C LYS A 243 -11.94 -9.66 -18.87
N GLN A 244 -11.02 -9.63 -17.92
CA GLN A 244 -11.24 -9.08 -16.57
C GLN A 244 -11.57 -7.58 -16.63
N LEU A 245 -10.83 -6.81 -17.44
CA LEU A 245 -11.12 -5.38 -17.60
C LEU A 245 -12.49 -5.14 -18.25
N LEU A 246 -12.85 -5.93 -19.27
CA LEU A 246 -14.17 -5.86 -19.90
C LEU A 246 -15.31 -6.24 -18.95
N SER A 247 -15.09 -7.14 -17.99
CA SER A 247 -16.11 -7.48 -16.98
C SER A 247 -16.35 -6.35 -15.96
N LEU A 248 -15.37 -5.46 -15.76
CA LEU A 248 -15.47 -4.27 -14.91
C LEU A 248 -16.14 -3.08 -15.62
N TYR A 249 -16.19 -3.08 -16.96
CA TYR A 249 -16.75 -1.99 -17.76
C TYR A 249 -18.20 -1.59 -17.36
N PRO A 250 -19.15 -2.52 -17.12
CA PRO A 250 -20.49 -2.15 -16.68
C PRO A 250 -20.49 -1.34 -15.37
N LYS A 251 -19.63 -1.71 -14.41
CA LYS A 251 -19.48 -1.00 -13.14
C LYS A 251 -18.91 0.40 -13.36
N LEU A 252 -17.88 0.54 -14.20
CA LEU A 252 -17.31 1.84 -14.59
C LEU A 252 -18.36 2.76 -15.23
N LYS A 253 -19.19 2.20 -16.11
CA LYS A 253 -20.28 2.94 -16.77
C LYS A 253 -21.30 3.47 -15.74
N THR A 254 -21.63 2.71 -14.70
CA THR A 254 -22.57 3.18 -13.65
C THR A 254 -22.04 4.33 -12.80
N VAL A 255 -20.71 4.49 -12.68
CA VAL A 255 -20.14 5.62 -11.91
C VAL A 255 -20.01 6.88 -12.75
N ALA A 256 -20.00 6.72 -14.08
CA ALA A 256 -19.83 7.78 -15.07
C ALA A 256 -21.12 8.50 -15.45
N LEU A 257 -22.24 7.79 -15.39
CA LEU A 257 -23.55 8.20 -15.90
C LEU A 257 -24.58 8.25 -14.76
#